data_AF-A0A1I8IUU1-F1
#
_entry.id   AF-A0A1I8IUU1-F1
#
_cell.length_a   1.000
_cell.length_b   1.000
_cell.length_c   1.000
_cell.angle_alpha   90.00
_cell.angle_beta   90.00
_cell.angle_gamma   90.00
#
_symmetry.space_group_name_H-M   'P 1'
#
loop_
_entity.id
_entity.type
_entity.pdbx_description
1 polymer ?
#
loop_
_entity_poly.entity_id
_entity_poly.type
_entity_poly.pdbx_seq_one_letter_code
_entity_poly.pdbx_strand_id
1 'polypeptide(L)'
;MVELQDNYRSIHWNPELLASRDTGFASADFSEQAEHQAYHQLQTENLSAKLYERSRIKALAEEREAVQKKTFTKWLNLHVARFDFYVQDLYLELRDGKVLLKLLESLTGDRLPRPTRGRMRIHCLENVDKSLCYLTEQCVHLENLGAHDIVDGNARLTLGLIWTIILRFQIQSVLEDVQEQPEDECRSVTLTTLAEFVAPSQSDSRQAKDALLLWCQMKTAGYANVNVRNFTNSWQDGLAFNAIIHRH
;
A
#
# COMPACT_ATOMS: atom_id res chain seq x y z
N MET A 1 15.61 -20.81 69.88
CA MET A 1 16.68 -21.30 70.78
C MET A 1 17.27 -22.51 70.09
N VAL A 2 18.32 -22.37 69.28
CA VAL A 2 19.74 -22.29 69.70
C VAL A 2 20.00 -23.28 70.83
N GLU A 3 20.61 -24.41 70.49
CA GLU A 3 21.71 -25.07 71.21
C GLU A 3 22.25 -26.20 70.31
N LEU A 4 23.52 -26.13 69.88
CA LEU A 4 24.69 -26.73 70.56
C LEU A 4 24.52 -28.26 70.71
N GLN A 5 25.47 -29.15 70.45
CA GLN A 5 26.87 -29.09 70.06
C GLN A 5 27.28 -30.55 69.83
N ASP A 6 28.15 -30.75 68.85
CA ASP A 6 29.33 -31.61 68.92
C ASP A 6 29.23 -33.01 69.56
N ASN A 7 29.51 -34.03 68.74
CA ASN A 7 30.43 -35.05 69.20
C ASN A 7 31.31 -35.59 68.07
N TYR A 8 32.46 -34.94 67.95
CA TYR A 8 33.65 -35.40 67.26
C TYR A 8 34.23 -36.60 68.02
N ARG A 9 34.36 -37.76 67.37
CA ARG A 9 35.39 -38.75 67.72
C ARG A 9 36.04 -39.32 66.47
N SER A 10 37.15 -38.68 66.13
CA SER A 10 38.45 -39.31 65.87
C SER A 10 38.51 -40.37 64.76
N ILE A 11 38.89 -39.94 63.56
CA ILE A 11 39.72 -40.76 62.68
C ILE A 11 40.94 -39.92 62.29
N HIS A 12 42.10 -40.52 62.49
CA HIS A 12 43.44 -39.96 62.45
C HIS A 12 43.73 -39.04 61.25
N TRP A 13 44.33 -37.88 61.55
CA TRP A 13 45.01 -37.03 60.57
C TRP A 13 46.29 -37.72 60.10
N ASN A 14 46.45 -37.94 58.80
CA ASN A 14 47.71 -38.37 58.18
C ASN A 14 48.23 -37.22 57.29
N PRO A 15 49.31 -36.50 57.66
CA PRO A 15 49.69 -35.25 56.97
C PRO A 15 50.38 -35.38 55.61
N GLU A 16 50.47 -36.56 54.99
CA GLU A 16 51.33 -36.75 53.80
C GLU A 16 50.60 -37.14 52.50
N LEU A 17 49.29 -36.94 52.36
CA LEU A 17 48.57 -37.32 51.12
C LEU A 17 47.81 -36.20 50.38
N LEU A 18 47.99 -34.93 50.75
CA LEU A 18 47.44 -33.79 49.99
C LEU A 18 48.48 -33.16 49.06
N ALA A 19 49.00 -33.97 48.15
CA ALA A 19 49.61 -33.49 46.93
C ALA A 19 49.04 -34.29 45.75
N SER A 20 47.77 -34.05 45.40
CA SER A 20 47.30 -34.08 44.01
C SER A 20 45.82 -33.77 43.86
N ARG A 21 45.58 -32.80 42.97
CA ARG A 21 44.39 -32.57 42.12
C ARG A 21 43.23 -31.77 42.69
N ASP A 22 43.34 -30.46 42.44
CA ASP A 22 42.27 -29.62 41.94
C ASP A 22 41.59 -30.20 40.68
N THR A 23 40.26 -30.35 40.71
CA THR A 23 39.41 -30.30 39.52
C THR A 23 38.04 -29.71 39.90
N GLY A 24 37.96 -28.37 39.98
CA GLY A 24 36.71 -27.64 40.25
C GLY A 24 36.48 -26.39 39.40
N PHE A 25 37.35 -26.09 38.43
CA PHE A 25 37.34 -24.81 37.72
C PHE A 25 36.89 -24.89 36.25
N ALA A 26 36.87 -26.09 35.63
CA ALA A 26 36.67 -26.22 34.18
C ALA A 26 35.21 -26.39 33.72
N SER A 27 34.25 -26.64 34.63
CA SER A 27 32.87 -26.99 34.23
C SER A 27 32.00 -25.77 33.91
N ALA A 28 32.29 -24.60 34.48
CA ALA A 28 31.49 -23.39 34.28
C ALA A 28 31.82 -22.72 32.94
N ASP A 29 33.11 -22.65 32.57
CA ASP A 29 33.58 -22.05 31.31
C ASP A 29 33.05 -22.73 30.05
N PHE A 30 32.88 -24.07 30.08
CA PHE A 30 32.30 -24.80 28.95
C PHE A 30 30.80 -24.53 28.79
N SER A 31 30.08 -24.27 29.89
CA SER A 31 28.66 -23.91 29.86
C SER A 31 28.47 -22.51 29.30
N GLU A 32 29.26 -21.53 29.75
CA GLU A 32 29.21 -20.16 29.25
C GLU A 32 29.59 -20.06 27.76
N GLN A 33 30.59 -20.82 27.31
CA GLN A 33 30.96 -20.86 25.89
C GLN A 33 29.87 -21.49 25.01
N ALA A 34 29.21 -22.54 25.49
CA ALA A 34 28.09 -23.17 24.79
C ALA A 34 26.87 -22.24 24.71
N GLU A 35 26.57 -21.51 25.80
CA GLU A 35 25.51 -20.50 25.83
C GLU A 35 25.81 -19.33 24.90
N HIS A 36 27.06 -18.87 24.85
CA HIS A 36 27.49 -17.79 23.95
C HIS A 36 27.39 -18.20 22.48
N GLN A 37 27.76 -19.45 22.15
CA GLN A 37 27.61 -19.99 20.80
C GLN A 37 26.14 -20.16 20.40
N ALA A 38 25.30 -20.68 21.30
CA ALA A 38 23.86 -20.80 21.08
C ALA A 38 23.20 -19.43 20.87
N TYR A 39 23.60 -18.41 21.64
CA TYR A 39 23.11 -17.04 21.49
C TYR A 39 23.50 -16.43 20.12
N HIS A 40 24.74 -16.63 19.68
CA HIS A 40 25.20 -16.18 18.35
C HIS A 40 24.48 -16.90 17.20
N GLN A 41 24.20 -18.20 17.36
CA GLN A 41 23.44 -18.97 16.38
C GLN A 41 21.99 -18.49 16.28
N LEU A 42 21.33 -18.26 17.42
CA LEU A 42 19.97 -17.70 17.46
C LEU A 42 19.91 -16.29 16.85
N GLN A 43 20.91 -15.43 17.08
CA GLN A 43 20.96 -14.13 16.41
C GLN A 43 21.10 -14.26 14.89
N THR A 44 21.90 -15.22 14.43
CA THR A 44 22.12 -15.48 13.00
C THR A 44 20.86 -16.01 12.33
N GLU A 45 20.14 -16.91 12.98
CA GLU A 45 18.84 -17.44 12.53
C GLU A 45 17.75 -16.36 12.56
N ASN A 46 17.75 -15.48 13.57
CA ASN A 46 16.82 -14.35 13.64
C ASN A 46 17.09 -13.32 12.53
N LEU A 47 18.37 -13.07 12.23
CA LEU A 47 18.78 -12.21 11.12
C LEU A 47 18.39 -12.82 9.77
N SER A 48 18.62 -14.11 9.56
CA SER A 48 18.25 -14.80 8.32
C SER A 48 16.73 -14.84 8.11
N ALA A 49 15.96 -15.09 9.16
CA ALA A 49 14.50 -15.03 9.14
C ALA A 49 13.98 -13.61 8.81
N LYS A 50 14.59 -12.56 9.41
CA LYS A 50 14.25 -11.16 9.09
C LYS A 50 14.59 -10.78 7.65
N LEU A 51 15.73 -11.25 7.14
CA LEU A 51 16.13 -11.03 5.75
C LEU A 51 15.19 -11.74 4.77
N TYR A 52 14.80 -12.97 5.08
CA TYR A 52 13.82 -13.72 4.29
C TYR A 52 12.46 -13.02 4.29
N GLU A 53 11.96 -12.61 5.45
CA GLU A 53 10.66 -11.93 5.55
C GLU A 53 10.69 -10.59 4.81
N ARG A 54 11.76 -9.80 4.97
CA ARG A 54 11.94 -8.54 4.23
C ARG A 54 11.99 -8.77 2.72
N SER A 55 12.66 -9.83 2.26
CA SER A 55 12.76 -10.18 0.85
C SER A 55 11.41 -10.62 0.28
N ARG A 56 10.65 -11.42 1.04
CA ARG A 56 9.31 -11.88 0.66
C ARG A 56 8.31 -10.73 0.59
N ILE A 57 8.33 -9.83 1.58
CA ILE A 57 7.49 -8.61 1.57
C ILE A 57 7.83 -7.76 0.35
N LYS A 58 9.11 -7.59 0.03
CA LYS A 58 9.56 -6.82 -1.14
C LYS A 58 9.06 -7.46 -2.44
N ALA A 59 9.21 -8.76 -2.61
CA ALA A 59 8.73 -9.47 -3.80
C ALA A 59 7.22 -9.34 -3.99
N LEU A 60 6.44 -9.49 -2.92
CA LEU A 60 4.98 -9.32 -2.96
C LEU A 60 4.57 -7.87 -3.26
N ALA A 61 5.33 -6.89 -2.78
CA ALA A 61 5.10 -5.48 -3.10
C ALA A 61 5.38 -5.19 -4.58
N GLU A 62 6.49 -5.71 -5.13
CA GLU A 62 6.87 -5.56 -6.54
C GLU A 62 5.86 -6.21 -7.47
N GLU A 63 5.34 -7.39 -7.13
CA GLU A 63 4.29 -8.05 -7.92
C GLU A 63 3.02 -7.20 -7.96
N ARG A 64 2.58 -6.70 -6.80
CA ARG A 64 1.41 -5.80 -6.72
C ARG A 64 1.63 -4.51 -7.49
N GLU A 65 2.82 -3.92 -7.40
CA GLU A 65 3.17 -2.72 -8.16
C GLU A 65 3.14 -2.99 -9.67
N ALA A 66 3.68 -4.12 -10.12
CA ALA A 66 3.69 -4.49 -11.53
C ALA A 66 2.26 -4.70 -12.08
N VAL A 67 1.38 -5.34 -11.31
CA VAL A 67 -0.04 -5.49 -11.65
C VAL A 67 -0.72 -4.12 -11.69
N GLN A 68 -0.50 -3.28 -10.69
CA GLN A 68 -1.05 -1.93 -10.62
C GLN A 68 -0.61 -1.08 -11.82
N LYS A 69 0.70 -1.07 -12.14
CA LYS A 69 1.25 -0.39 -13.31
C LYS A 69 0.57 -0.84 -14.59
N LYS A 70 0.41 -2.16 -14.80
CA LYS A 70 -0.29 -2.70 -15.99
C LYS A 70 -1.74 -2.23 -16.07
N THR A 71 -2.46 -2.29 -14.96
CA THR A 71 -3.86 -1.85 -14.89
C THR A 71 -3.99 -0.36 -15.18
N PHE A 72 -3.16 0.48 -14.56
CA PHE A 72 -3.17 1.93 -14.79
C PHE A 72 -2.73 2.30 -16.20
N THR A 73 -1.76 1.59 -16.78
CA THR A 73 -1.34 1.80 -18.17
C THR A 73 -2.48 1.50 -19.14
N LYS A 74 -3.18 0.37 -18.94
CA LYS A 74 -4.36 0.03 -19.76
C LYS A 74 -5.46 1.08 -19.59
N TRP A 75 -5.77 1.45 -18.37
CA TRP A 75 -6.77 2.47 -18.06
C TRP A 75 -6.45 3.82 -18.72
N LEU A 76 -5.19 4.26 -18.65
CA LEU A 76 -4.76 5.50 -19.27
C LEU A 76 -4.89 5.43 -20.79
N ASN A 77 -4.49 4.30 -21.40
CA ASN A 77 -4.66 4.06 -22.83
C ASN A 77 -6.13 4.08 -23.29
N LEU A 78 -7.10 3.69 -22.45
CA LEU A 78 -8.53 3.83 -22.79
C LEU A 78 -8.95 5.29 -23.00
N HIS A 79 -8.29 6.23 -22.32
CA HIS A 79 -8.61 7.65 -22.40
C HIS A 79 -7.78 8.35 -23.48
N VAL A 80 -6.49 8.03 -23.59
CA VAL A 80 -5.57 8.76 -24.48
C VAL A 80 -5.50 8.21 -25.91
N ALA A 81 -5.97 6.98 -26.15
CA ALA A 81 -5.96 6.37 -27.49
C ALA A 81 -6.73 7.20 -28.54
N ARG A 82 -7.76 7.95 -28.13
CA ARG A 82 -8.53 8.83 -29.02
C ARG A 82 -7.74 10.06 -29.51
N PHE A 83 -6.56 10.31 -28.94
CA PHE A 83 -5.68 11.44 -29.27
C PHE A 83 -4.36 10.97 -29.90
N ASP A 84 -4.31 9.75 -30.45
CA ASP A 84 -3.14 9.12 -31.05
C ASP A 84 -1.92 8.98 -30.11
N PHE A 85 -2.17 8.93 -28.80
CA PHE A 85 -1.16 8.56 -27.80
C PHE A 85 -1.29 7.09 -27.44
N TYR A 86 -0.15 6.43 -27.23
CA TYR A 86 -0.12 5.05 -26.77
C TYR A 86 1.02 4.85 -25.78
N VAL A 87 0.64 4.54 -24.53
CA VAL A 87 1.57 4.37 -23.41
C VAL A 87 2.00 2.91 -23.25
N GLN A 88 3.29 2.67 -23.45
CA GLN A 88 3.96 1.39 -23.16
C GLN A 88 4.58 1.38 -21.77
N ASP A 89 5.33 2.42 -21.43
CA ASP A 89 5.88 2.59 -20.09
C ASP A 89 5.34 3.85 -19.42
N LEU A 90 4.44 3.64 -18.46
CA LEU A 90 3.83 4.68 -17.65
C LEU A 90 4.85 5.65 -17.03
N TYR A 91 6.01 5.16 -16.58
CA TYR A 91 6.98 5.98 -15.85
C TYR A 91 7.85 6.82 -16.78
N LEU A 92 7.93 6.46 -18.06
CA LEU A 92 8.71 7.19 -19.05
C LEU A 92 7.85 8.18 -19.81
N GLU A 93 6.64 7.78 -20.18
CA GLU A 93 5.79 8.55 -21.08
C GLU A 93 5.02 9.68 -20.40
N LEU A 94 4.82 9.60 -19.08
CA LEU A 94 4.23 10.70 -18.32
C LEU A 94 5.21 11.84 -18.03
N ARG A 95 6.52 11.60 -18.22
CA ARG A 95 7.59 12.55 -17.84
C ARG A 95 7.53 13.86 -18.60
N ASP A 96 6.97 13.87 -19.82
CA ASP A 96 6.89 15.08 -20.64
C ASP A 96 5.71 16.00 -20.30
N GLY A 97 4.79 15.51 -19.45
CA GLY A 97 3.57 16.16 -19.00
C GLY A 97 2.46 16.31 -20.05
N LYS A 98 2.70 15.98 -21.32
CA LYS A 98 1.69 16.17 -22.38
C LYS A 98 0.60 15.13 -22.30
N VAL A 99 0.97 13.88 -22.01
CA VAL A 99 0.02 12.78 -21.82
C VAL A 99 -0.90 13.07 -20.64
N LEU A 100 -0.36 13.64 -19.54
CA LEU A 100 -1.16 14.04 -18.37
C LEU A 100 -2.17 15.13 -18.71
N LEU A 101 -1.75 16.20 -19.38
CA LEU A 101 -2.67 17.26 -19.82
C LEU A 101 -3.81 16.71 -20.69
N LYS A 102 -3.47 15.80 -21.62
CA LYS A 102 -4.46 15.19 -22.52
C LYS A 102 -5.39 14.23 -21.80
N LEU A 103 -4.89 13.48 -20.83
CA LEU A 103 -5.69 12.63 -19.96
C LEU A 103 -6.73 13.48 -19.20
N LEU A 104 -6.30 14.57 -18.58
CA LEU A 104 -7.19 15.45 -17.81
C LEU A 104 -8.25 16.09 -18.72
N GLU A 105 -7.86 16.61 -19.88
CA GLU A 105 -8.80 17.14 -20.90
C GLU A 105 -9.81 16.07 -21.34
N SER A 106 -9.40 14.79 -21.41
CA SER A 106 -10.31 13.69 -21.76
C SER A 106 -11.29 13.32 -20.65
N LEU A 107 -10.91 13.50 -19.39
CA LEU A 107 -11.69 13.08 -18.23
C LEU A 107 -12.73 14.13 -17.86
N THR A 108 -12.34 15.41 -17.89
CA THR A 108 -13.24 16.51 -17.51
C THR A 108 -14.00 17.08 -18.70
N GLY A 109 -13.49 16.89 -19.92
CA GLY A 109 -14.01 17.56 -21.11
C GLY A 109 -13.57 19.02 -21.24
N ASP A 110 -12.82 19.54 -20.26
CA ASP A 110 -12.33 20.92 -20.24
C ASP A 110 -11.12 21.11 -21.15
N ARG A 111 -10.99 22.33 -21.69
CA ARG A 111 -9.81 22.73 -22.48
C ARG A 111 -8.69 23.21 -21.56
N LEU A 112 -7.75 22.32 -21.25
CA LEU A 112 -6.55 22.68 -20.50
C LEU A 112 -5.58 23.57 -21.29
N PRO A 113 -4.68 24.30 -20.60
CA PRO A 113 -3.64 25.11 -21.24
C PRO A 113 -2.81 24.30 -22.23
N ARG A 114 -2.45 24.91 -23.36
CA ARG A 114 -1.64 24.23 -24.38
C ARG A 114 -0.28 23.81 -23.78
N PRO A 115 0.17 22.58 -24.07
CA PRO A 115 1.47 22.11 -23.61
C PRO A 115 2.58 22.99 -24.20
N THR A 116 3.52 23.38 -23.35
CA THR A 116 4.76 24.04 -23.73
C THR A 116 5.54 23.13 -24.67
N ARG A 117 5.91 23.67 -25.82
CA ARG A 117 6.70 22.95 -26.83
C ARG A 117 8.16 22.95 -26.40
N GLY A 118 8.78 21.78 -26.42
CA GLY A 118 10.18 21.62 -26.09
C GLY A 118 10.48 20.23 -25.55
N ARG A 119 11.77 19.89 -25.48
CA ARG A 119 12.26 18.60 -24.95
C ARG A 119 13.19 18.75 -23.74
N MET A 120 13.62 19.98 -23.43
CA MET A 120 14.42 20.24 -22.23
C MET A 120 13.60 20.02 -20.96
N ARG A 121 14.27 19.63 -19.88
CA ARG A 121 13.65 19.32 -18.57
C ARG A 121 12.74 20.43 -18.06
N ILE A 122 13.10 21.70 -18.28
CA ILE A 122 12.26 22.85 -17.85
C ILE A 122 10.89 22.86 -18.54
N HIS A 123 10.80 22.48 -19.82
CA HIS A 123 9.52 22.38 -20.53
C HIS A 123 8.66 21.22 -20.01
N CYS A 124 9.31 20.10 -19.67
CA CYS A 124 8.63 18.95 -19.07
C CYS A 124 8.06 19.31 -17.69
N LEU A 125 8.86 19.98 -16.85
CA LEU A 125 8.43 20.46 -15.54
C LEU A 125 7.22 21.38 -15.68
N GLU A 126 7.29 22.38 -16.56
CA GLU A 126 6.18 23.30 -16.84
C GLU A 126 4.89 22.57 -17.28
N ASN A 127 5.00 21.56 -18.15
CA ASN A 127 3.83 20.80 -18.61
C ASN A 127 3.20 19.96 -17.50
N VAL A 128 4.04 19.32 -16.68
CA VAL A 128 3.56 18.55 -15.53
C VAL A 128 2.94 19.50 -14.51
N ASP A 129 3.57 20.64 -14.23
CA ASP A 129 3.10 21.62 -13.26
C ASP A 129 1.71 22.16 -13.64
N LYS A 130 1.49 22.49 -14.92
CA LYS A 130 0.15 22.82 -15.43
C LYS A 130 -0.90 21.75 -15.13
N SER A 131 -0.53 20.46 -15.23
CA SER A 131 -1.42 19.34 -14.90
C SER A 131 -1.73 19.29 -13.40
N LEU A 132 -0.71 19.49 -12.57
CA LEU A 132 -0.84 19.46 -11.10
C LEU A 132 -1.60 20.68 -10.56
N CYS A 133 -1.39 21.87 -11.14
CA CYS A 133 -2.16 23.06 -10.84
C CYS A 133 -3.65 22.82 -11.13
N TYR A 134 -3.99 22.29 -12.32
CA TYR A 134 -5.37 21.96 -12.65
C TYR A 134 -5.99 20.94 -11.66
N LEU A 135 -5.23 19.92 -11.27
CA LEU A 135 -5.70 18.97 -10.24
C LEU A 135 -5.95 19.66 -8.89
N THR A 136 -5.07 20.57 -8.49
CA THR A 136 -5.23 21.36 -7.26
C THR A 136 -6.48 22.24 -7.33
N GLU A 137 -6.74 22.87 -8.50
CA GLU A 137 -7.96 23.64 -8.76
C GLU A 137 -9.24 22.78 -8.67
N GLN A 138 -9.17 21.53 -9.09
CA GLN A 138 -10.27 20.55 -8.96
C GLN A 138 -10.41 19.97 -7.53
N CYS A 139 -9.77 20.61 -6.55
CA CYS A 139 -9.67 20.15 -5.17
C CYS A 139 -9.11 18.72 -5.10
N VAL A 140 -7.95 18.47 -5.71
CA VAL A 140 -7.24 17.20 -5.52
C VAL A 140 -6.09 17.44 -4.57
N HIS A 141 -6.07 16.72 -3.45
CA HIS A 141 -5.01 16.86 -2.46
C HIS A 141 -3.77 16.06 -2.88
N LEU A 142 -2.72 16.76 -3.29
CA LEU A 142 -1.46 16.20 -3.74
C LEU A 142 -0.39 16.38 -2.64
N GLU A 143 -0.50 15.62 -1.54
CA GLU A 143 0.52 15.66 -0.49
C GLU A 143 1.85 15.08 -1.01
N ASN A 144 2.93 15.83 -0.86
CA ASN A 144 4.29 15.38 -1.16
C ASN A 144 4.52 14.97 -2.63
N LEU A 145 3.80 15.57 -3.58
CA LEU A 145 4.01 15.37 -5.01
C LEU A 145 4.40 16.68 -5.70
N GLY A 146 5.60 16.73 -6.26
CA GLY A 146 6.04 17.83 -7.12
C GLY A 146 6.13 17.42 -8.60
N ALA A 147 6.17 18.42 -9.49
CA ALA A 147 6.35 18.18 -10.93
C ALA A 147 7.67 17.43 -11.23
N HIS A 148 8.72 17.71 -10.45
CA HIS A 148 10.02 17.06 -10.59
C HIS A 148 9.98 15.55 -10.34
N ASP A 149 9.14 15.08 -9.42
CA ASP A 149 9.01 13.65 -9.13
C ASP A 149 8.51 12.85 -10.34
N ILE A 150 7.57 13.44 -11.08
CA ILE A 150 7.03 12.85 -12.31
C ILE A 150 8.05 12.96 -13.44
N VAL A 151 8.66 14.14 -13.63
CA VAL A 151 9.67 14.35 -14.68
C VAL A 151 10.91 13.49 -14.48
N ASP A 152 11.26 13.14 -13.25
CA ASP A 152 12.41 12.27 -12.95
C ASP A 152 12.02 10.77 -12.97
N GLY A 153 10.72 10.45 -13.07
CA GLY A 153 10.22 9.09 -13.25
C GLY A 153 10.09 8.29 -11.95
N ASN A 154 9.75 8.94 -10.84
CA ASN A 154 9.53 8.27 -9.56
C ASN A 154 8.30 7.35 -9.65
N ALA A 155 8.52 6.03 -9.71
CA ALA A 155 7.47 5.03 -9.89
C ALA A 155 6.34 5.14 -8.87
N ARG A 156 6.69 5.24 -7.58
CA ARG A 156 5.71 5.27 -6.48
C ARG A 156 4.82 6.51 -6.57
N LEU A 157 5.42 7.68 -6.79
CA LEU A 157 4.69 8.94 -6.87
C LEU A 157 3.88 9.05 -8.18
N THR A 158 4.40 8.51 -9.27
CA THR A 158 3.67 8.42 -10.55
C THR A 158 2.42 7.54 -10.43
N LEU A 159 2.54 6.35 -9.82
CA LEU A 159 1.38 5.50 -9.54
C LEU A 159 0.40 6.17 -8.59
N GLY A 160 0.90 6.86 -7.56
CA GLY A 160 0.09 7.64 -6.63
C GLY A 160 -0.72 8.72 -7.34
N LEU A 161 -0.09 9.48 -8.25
CA LEU A 161 -0.77 10.49 -9.04
C LEU A 161 -1.91 9.90 -9.90
N ILE A 162 -1.62 8.85 -10.67
CA ILE A 162 -2.63 8.22 -11.53
C ILE A 162 -3.77 7.63 -10.70
N TRP A 163 -3.45 7.01 -9.56
CA TRP A 163 -4.45 6.53 -8.60
C TRP A 163 -5.37 7.65 -8.12
N THR A 164 -4.80 8.78 -7.71
CA THR A 164 -5.59 9.94 -7.27
C THR A 164 -6.50 10.47 -8.37
N ILE A 165 -6.02 10.53 -9.63
CA ILE A 165 -6.84 10.93 -10.78
C ILE A 165 -8.01 9.95 -10.99
N ILE A 166 -7.76 8.64 -10.95
CA ILE A 166 -8.80 7.61 -11.08
C ILE A 166 -9.85 7.77 -9.98
N LEU A 167 -9.41 7.91 -8.73
CA LEU A 167 -10.31 8.07 -7.59
C LEU A 167 -11.20 9.30 -7.74
N ARG A 168 -10.62 10.45 -8.13
CA ARG A 168 -11.34 11.71 -8.25
C ARG A 168 -12.37 11.70 -9.38
N PHE A 169 -12.00 11.23 -10.57
CA PHE A 169 -12.82 11.41 -11.77
C PHE A 169 -13.67 10.20 -12.16
N GLN A 170 -13.40 9.00 -11.64
CA GLN A 170 -14.22 7.82 -11.97
C GLN A 170 -15.02 7.25 -10.81
N ILE A 171 -14.54 7.34 -9.56
CA ILE A 171 -15.25 6.74 -8.43
C ILE A 171 -16.18 7.75 -7.77
N GLN A 172 -15.86 9.04 -7.78
CA GLN A 172 -16.77 10.06 -7.26
C GLN A 172 -17.99 10.30 -8.15
N SER A 173 -17.90 10.14 -9.48
CA SER A 173 -19.08 10.21 -10.35
C SER A 173 -20.08 9.07 -10.08
N VAL A 174 -19.60 7.89 -9.65
CA VAL A 174 -20.48 6.77 -9.24
C VAL A 174 -21.26 7.10 -7.97
N LEU A 175 -20.72 7.93 -7.06
CA LEU A 175 -21.46 8.38 -5.86
C LEU A 175 -22.63 9.30 -6.24
N GLU A 176 -22.44 10.17 -7.23
CA GLU A 176 -23.49 11.04 -7.75
C GLU A 176 -24.63 10.21 -8.38
N ASP A 177 -24.30 9.19 -9.17
CA ASP A 177 -25.30 8.29 -9.79
C ASP A 177 -26.09 7.43 -8.76
N VAL A 178 -25.49 7.07 -7.62
CA VAL A 178 -26.18 6.30 -6.56
C VAL A 178 -27.21 7.17 -5.82
N GLN A 179 -27.07 8.50 -5.84
CA GLN A 179 -28.05 9.41 -5.24
C GLN A 179 -29.30 9.64 -6.11
N GLU A 180 -29.29 9.28 -7.40
CA GLU A 180 -30.43 9.49 -8.32
C GLU A 180 -31.44 8.33 -8.39
N GLN A 181 -31.36 7.33 -7.50
CA GLN A 181 -32.47 6.35 -7.41
C GLN A 181 -33.68 6.99 -6.71
N PRO A 182 -34.89 6.96 -7.30
CA PRO A 182 -36.05 7.62 -6.72
C PRO A 182 -36.47 6.90 -5.43
N GLU A 183 -36.31 7.64 -4.34
CA GLU A 183 -37.21 7.76 -3.19
C GLU A 183 -38.33 6.70 -3.01
N ASP A 184 -38.00 5.65 -2.23
CA ASP A 184 -38.91 5.11 -1.24
C ASP A 184 -38.34 5.40 0.17
N GLU A 185 -39.24 5.77 1.07
CA GLU A 185 -39.08 6.68 2.20
C GLU A 185 -38.06 6.32 3.30
N CYS A 186 -37.55 7.41 3.91
CA CYS A 186 -36.86 7.51 5.20
C CYS A 186 -35.32 7.37 5.20
N ARG A 187 -34.65 8.50 4.91
CA ARG A 187 -33.51 8.93 5.73
C ARG A 187 -33.50 10.45 5.88
N SER A 188 -34.18 10.86 6.94
CA SER A 188 -34.26 12.21 7.47
C SER A 188 -32.88 12.71 7.92
N VAL A 189 -32.54 13.94 7.49
CA VAL A 189 -31.52 14.88 7.98
C VAL A 189 -30.13 14.32 8.31
N THR A 190 -29.15 14.52 7.41
CA THR A 190 -27.73 14.79 7.75
C THR A 190 -26.81 15.03 6.52
N LEU A 191 -27.27 15.57 5.38
CA LEU A 191 -26.36 15.70 4.21
C LEU A 191 -26.30 17.06 3.50
N THR A 192 -27.15 18.04 3.81
CA THR A 192 -27.23 19.25 2.96
C THR A 192 -26.46 20.47 3.46
N THR A 193 -25.81 20.45 4.64
CA THR A 193 -25.21 21.67 5.23
C THR A 193 -23.70 21.64 5.50
N LEU A 194 -22.95 20.67 4.96
CA LEU A 194 -21.48 20.66 5.08
C LEU A 194 -20.72 20.47 3.76
N ALA A 195 -21.43 20.33 2.63
CA ALA A 195 -20.82 20.05 1.33
C ALA A 195 -19.98 21.21 0.75
N GLU A 196 -20.07 22.42 1.31
CA GLU A 196 -19.40 23.62 0.73
C GLU A 196 -18.06 23.99 1.39
N PHE A 197 -17.60 23.29 2.43
CA PHE A 197 -16.36 23.69 3.14
C PHE A 197 -15.42 22.56 3.54
N VAL A 198 -15.61 21.35 3.00
CA VAL A 198 -14.77 20.21 3.34
C VAL A 198 -13.76 19.99 2.22
N ALA A 199 -12.50 20.32 2.52
CA ALA A 199 -11.37 19.86 1.74
C ALA A 199 -11.45 18.33 1.54
N PRO A 200 -11.01 17.79 0.39
CA PRO A 200 -11.13 16.37 0.10
C PRO A 200 -10.19 15.63 1.03
N SER A 201 -10.75 15.09 2.11
CA SER A 201 -10.00 14.36 3.12
C SER A 201 -10.10 12.87 2.82
N GLN A 202 -9.23 12.05 3.42
CA GLN A 202 -9.26 10.59 3.21
C GLN A 202 -10.63 9.93 3.51
N SER A 203 -11.56 10.65 4.15
CA SER A 203 -12.97 10.28 4.30
C SER A 203 -13.64 9.94 2.98
N ASP A 204 -13.38 10.71 1.93
CA ASP A 204 -14.17 10.67 0.70
C ASP A 204 -13.80 9.44 -0.13
N SER A 205 -12.51 9.08 -0.14
CA SER A 205 -12.05 7.83 -0.75
C SER A 205 -12.63 6.60 -0.04
N ARG A 206 -12.77 6.65 1.30
CA ARG A 206 -13.37 5.56 2.07
C ARG A 206 -14.87 5.43 1.78
N GLN A 207 -15.59 6.55 1.70
CA GLN A 207 -17.01 6.57 1.34
C GLN A 207 -17.25 6.06 -0.08
N ALA A 208 -16.46 6.50 -1.06
CA ALA A 208 -16.57 6.05 -2.45
C ALA A 208 -16.31 4.53 -2.58
N LYS A 209 -15.30 4.03 -1.86
CA LYS A 209 -15.00 2.60 -1.80
C LYS A 209 -16.14 1.79 -1.17
N ASP A 210 -16.70 2.28 -0.07
CA ASP A 210 -17.79 1.59 0.64
C ASP A 210 -19.09 1.60 -0.19
N ALA A 211 -19.38 2.70 -0.89
CA ALA A 211 -20.50 2.79 -1.83
C ALA A 211 -20.34 1.81 -3.01
N LEU A 212 -19.16 1.74 -3.62
CA LEU A 212 -18.88 0.79 -4.70
C LEU A 212 -19.02 -0.67 -4.20
N LEU A 213 -18.56 -0.95 -2.97
CA LEU A 213 -18.68 -2.28 -2.38
C LEU A 213 -20.15 -2.66 -2.20
N LEU A 214 -20.95 -1.73 -1.69
CA LEU A 214 -22.40 -1.92 -1.55
C LEU A 214 -23.07 -2.16 -2.90
N TRP A 215 -22.73 -1.39 -3.93
CA TRP A 215 -23.25 -1.59 -5.28
C TRP A 215 -22.94 -3.00 -5.80
N CYS A 216 -21.69 -3.46 -5.64
CA CYS A 216 -21.31 -4.83 -6.02
C CYS A 216 -22.16 -5.87 -5.29
N GLN A 217 -22.33 -5.72 -3.97
CA GLN A 217 -23.15 -6.63 -3.16
C GLN A 217 -24.60 -6.67 -3.64
N MET A 218 -25.20 -5.50 -3.92
CA MET A 218 -26.57 -5.41 -4.43
C MET A 218 -26.71 -6.09 -5.79
N LYS A 219 -25.74 -5.91 -6.69
CA LYS A 219 -25.75 -6.52 -8.02
C LYS A 219 -25.49 -8.03 -8.00
N THR A 220 -24.69 -8.53 -7.08
CA THR A 220 -24.46 -9.97 -6.92
C THR A 220 -25.44 -10.68 -5.98
N ALA A 221 -26.36 -9.94 -5.35
CA ALA A 221 -27.37 -10.53 -4.48
C ALA A 221 -28.24 -11.55 -5.23
N GLY A 222 -28.36 -12.76 -4.68
CA GLY A 222 -29.13 -13.86 -5.27
C GLY A 222 -28.32 -14.88 -6.09
N TYR A 223 -27.05 -14.61 -6.39
CA TYR A 223 -26.17 -15.58 -7.03
C TYR A 223 -25.58 -16.57 -6.02
N ALA A 224 -25.76 -17.86 -6.25
CA ALA A 224 -25.18 -18.90 -5.41
C ALA A 224 -23.64 -18.83 -5.44
N ASN A 225 -23.01 -19.01 -4.27
CA ASN A 225 -21.56 -18.97 -4.08
C ASN A 225 -20.86 -17.65 -4.41
N VAL A 226 -21.60 -16.54 -4.57
CA VAL A 226 -21.03 -15.21 -4.76
C VAL A 226 -21.24 -14.38 -3.50
N ASN A 227 -20.14 -14.05 -2.81
CA ASN A 227 -20.18 -13.21 -1.60
C ASN A 227 -19.08 -12.15 -1.62
N VAL A 228 -19.42 -10.95 -2.10
CA VAL A 228 -18.48 -9.85 -2.23
C VAL A 228 -18.31 -9.12 -0.90
N ARG A 229 -17.14 -9.28 -0.25
CA ARG A 229 -16.83 -8.64 1.05
C ARG A 229 -15.70 -7.62 0.99
N ASN A 230 -14.89 -7.64 -0.06
CA ASN A 230 -13.74 -6.77 -0.25
C ASN A 230 -13.34 -6.74 -1.74
N PHE A 231 -12.43 -5.84 -2.13
CA PHE A 231 -11.88 -5.73 -3.49
C PHE A 231 -10.60 -6.56 -3.70
N THR A 232 -10.40 -7.61 -2.90
CA THR A 232 -9.24 -8.51 -3.02
C THR A 232 -9.71 -9.95 -3.19
N ASN A 233 -9.76 -10.72 -2.11
CA ASN A 233 -10.00 -12.16 -2.13
C ASN A 233 -11.39 -12.53 -2.66
N SER A 234 -12.38 -11.65 -2.51
CA SER A 234 -13.77 -11.92 -2.94
C SER A 234 -13.95 -11.99 -4.47
N TRP A 235 -12.93 -11.61 -5.24
CA TRP A 235 -12.96 -11.55 -6.71
C TRP A 235 -12.03 -12.58 -7.37
N GLN A 236 -11.27 -13.33 -6.56
CA GLN A 236 -10.19 -14.18 -7.05
C GLN A 236 -10.70 -15.40 -7.85
N ASP A 237 -11.89 -15.90 -7.52
CA ASP A 237 -12.52 -17.04 -8.21
C ASP A 237 -13.23 -16.64 -9.52
N GLY A 238 -13.32 -15.34 -9.81
CA GLY A 238 -13.98 -14.80 -10.99
C GLY A 238 -15.52 -14.86 -10.98
N LEU A 239 -16.14 -15.48 -9.97
CA LEU A 239 -17.60 -15.65 -9.93
C LEU A 239 -18.32 -14.31 -9.74
N ALA A 240 -17.76 -13.42 -8.93
CA ALA A 240 -18.29 -12.07 -8.74
C ALA A 240 -18.35 -11.27 -10.06
N PHE A 241 -17.32 -11.38 -10.91
CA PHE A 241 -17.32 -10.73 -12.23
C PHE A 241 -18.41 -11.30 -13.14
N ASN A 242 -18.51 -12.63 -13.21
CA ASN A 242 -19.54 -13.30 -14.01
C ASN A 242 -20.96 -12.94 -13.56
N ALA A 243 -21.20 -12.85 -12.25
CA ALA A 243 -22.50 -12.49 -11.70
C ALA A 243 -22.92 -11.06 -12.06
N ILE A 244 -21.97 -10.10 -12.06
CA ILE A 244 -22.25 -8.72 -12.47
C ILE A 244 -22.56 -8.64 -13.96
N ILE A 245 -21.76 -9.32 -14.80
CA ILE A 245 -21.97 -9.35 -16.26
C ILE A 245 -23.30 -10.02 -16.59
N HIS A 246 -23.64 -11.15 -15.96
CA HIS A 246 -24.89 -11.86 -16.25
C HIS A 246 -26.14 -11.03 -15.87
N ARG A 247 -26.02 -10.07 -14.94
CA ARG A 247 -27.14 -9.23 -14.52
C ARG A 247 -27.40 -8.04 -15.47
N HIS A 248 -26.49 -7.74 -16.40
CA HIS A 248 -26.52 -6.55 -17.27
C HIS A 248 -26.47 -6.94 -18.75
#